data_AF-A0A0A8ECA1-F1
#
_entry.id   AF-A0A0A8ECA1-F1
#
_cell.length_a   1.000
_cell.length_b   1.000
_cell.length_c   1.000
_cell.angle_alpha   90.00
_cell.angle_beta   90.00
_cell.angle_gamma   90.00
#
_symmetry.space_group_name_H-M   'P 1'
#
loop_
_entity.id
_entity.type
_entity.pdbx_description
1 polymer ?
#
loop_
_entity_poly.entity_id
_entity_poly.type
_entity_poly.pdbx_seq_one_letter_code
_entity_poly.pdbx_strand_id
1 'polypeptide(L)'
;MKKIFQKLFLGTLNIIIVAFFAISCIVENHKFSYTEAQKYYKIEDFSKNPFEDLQNPQSQYAQNIRKFLDPKYQWQDEEKIKFKNEILPDKTYFEIISAQVEKWTDGDTVTLKALNSDKLPPIFNARLESIDTPEVGKKDGQGNYQKTKGLEGEYAQKAKNFAEKILPNKSIISFLFPKTGAARSYDRYVGSIYFGHDGFFKNYAVEIVKAGLAIPILQSGLAAINNESSIYSYVSIKQAAALENSINKKFGFYENLKDTKFVTITNMIKSVYKTRGVGAIDNFLVLGDINKDKNVFDWYEFGLEQKRKQKHEIRNEKNVRK
;
A
#
# COMPACT_ATOMS: atom_id res chain seq x y z
N MET A 1 57.16 30.74 -80.43
CA MET A 1 55.88 31.49 -80.44
C MET A 1 54.75 30.53 -80.05
N LYS A 2 53.80 31.02 -79.23
CA LYS A 2 52.54 30.39 -78.77
C LYS A 2 52.63 29.28 -77.69
N LYS A 3 52.55 29.72 -76.42
CA LYS A 3 51.92 28.96 -75.32
C LYS A 3 50.51 29.53 -75.11
N ILE A 4 49.48 28.69 -75.13
CA ILE A 4 48.12 29.01 -74.71
C ILE A 4 47.90 28.29 -73.39
N PHE A 5 47.73 29.06 -72.30
CA PHE A 5 47.29 28.57 -71.00
C PHE A 5 45.87 29.11 -70.77
N GLN A 6 44.89 28.21 -70.76
CA GLN A 6 43.51 28.52 -70.37
C GLN A 6 43.44 28.65 -68.84
N LYS A 7 42.97 29.81 -68.38
CA LYS A 7 42.62 30.08 -66.97
C LYS A 7 41.26 29.44 -66.67
N LEU A 8 41.23 28.53 -65.70
CA LEU A 8 40.01 28.07 -65.03
C LEU A 8 39.56 29.13 -64.02
N PHE A 9 38.31 29.58 -64.13
CA PHE A 9 37.63 30.40 -63.13
C PHE A 9 37.11 29.49 -62.00
N LEU A 10 37.62 29.67 -60.79
CA LEU A 10 37.04 29.12 -59.56
C LEU A 10 36.06 30.15 -59.00
N GLY A 11 34.76 29.91 -59.19
CA GLY A 11 33.69 30.62 -58.48
C GLY A 11 33.51 30.02 -57.09
N THR A 12 33.72 30.81 -56.05
CA THR A 12 33.48 30.43 -54.66
C THR A 12 31.97 30.42 -54.38
N LEU A 13 31.40 29.21 -54.21
CA LEU A 13 30.02 29.02 -53.77
C LEU A 13 29.98 29.15 -52.23
N ASN A 14 29.47 30.27 -51.73
CA ASN A 14 29.20 30.44 -50.30
C ASN A 14 27.94 29.63 -49.92
N ILE A 15 28.15 28.41 -49.40
CA ILE A 15 27.10 27.61 -48.79
C ILE A 15 26.91 28.12 -47.35
N ILE A 16 25.85 28.88 -47.12
CA ILE A 16 25.39 29.24 -45.77
C ILE A 16 24.66 28.02 -45.20
N ILE A 17 25.35 27.25 -44.35
CA ILE A 17 24.75 26.19 -43.55
C ILE A 17 24.00 26.86 -42.40
N VAL A 18 22.69 27.06 -42.57
CA VAL A 18 21.81 27.43 -41.45
C VAL A 18 21.69 26.19 -40.56
N ALA A 19 22.31 26.23 -39.39
CA ALA A 19 22.14 25.21 -38.38
C ALA A 19 20.66 25.21 -37.93
N PHE A 20 19.88 24.27 -38.46
CA PHE A 20 18.60 23.90 -37.87
C PHE A 20 18.88 23.29 -36.49
N PHE A 21 18.93 24.15 -35.46
CA PHE A 21 18.73 23.71 -34.09
C PHE A 21 17.28 23.26 -33.98
N ALA A 22 17.04 21.99 -34.29
CA ALA A 22 15.89 21.29 -33.76
C ALA A 22 16.04 21.31 -32.24
N ILE A 23 15.41 22.28 -31.59
CA ILE A 23 15.11 22.23 -30.16
C ILE A 23 14.14 21.07 -30.05
N SER A 24 14.66 19.85 -29.96
CA SER A 24 13.93 18.73 -29.41
C SER A 24 13.57 19.18 -28.01
N CYS A 25 12.30 19.53 -27.79
CA CYS A 25 11.71 19.54 -26.48
C CYS A 25 11.89 18.12 -25.94
N ILE A 26 13.01 17.89 -25.26
CA ILE A 26 13.20 16.74 -24.40
C ILE A 26 12.14 16.95 -23.33
N VAL A 27 11.00 16.29 -23.52
CA VAL A 27 10.04 16.09 -22.44
C VAL A 27 10.84 15.37 -21.38
N GLU A 28 11.24 16.09 -20.33
CA GLU A 28 11.87 15.50 -19.17
C GLU A 28 10.89 14.44 -18.68
N ASN A 29 11.24 13.17 -18.89
CA ASN A 29 10.54 12.08 -18.24
C ASN A 29 10.79 12.30 -16.75
N HIS A 30 9.84 12.93 -16.06
CA HIS A 30 9.87 13.08 -14.60
C HIS A 30 10.16 11.71 -14.02
N LYS A 31 11.37 11.56 -13.44
CA LYS A 31 11.73 10.33 -12.73
C LYS A 31 10.89 10.30 -11.46
N PHE A 32 9.95 9.36 -11.39
CA PHE A 32 9.19 9.10 -10.18
C PHE A 32 10.15 8.65 -9.06
N SER A 33 10.09 9.29 -7.90
CA SER A 33 10.83 8.90 -6.70
C SER A 33 9.93 8.06 -5.82
N TYR A 34 10.12 6.74 -5.83
CA TYR A 34 9.37 5.79 -4.99
C TYR A 34 10.12 5.50 -3.68
N THR A 35 10.51 6.56 -2.98
CA THR A 35 11.19 6.50 -1.68
C THR A 35 10.66 7.50 -0.67
N GLU A 36 9.71 8.35 -1.05
CA GLU A 36 9.25 9.45 -0.19
C GLU A 36 8.52 8.92 1.05
N ALA A 37 7.62 7.95 0.89
CA ALA A 37 6.90 7.37 2.02
C ALA A 37 7.85 6.64 3.00
N GLN A 38 8.96 6.10 2.51
CA GLN A 38 9.95 5.42 3.34
C GLN A 38 10.72 6.36 4.30
N LYS A 39 10.68 7.69 4.07
CA LYS A 39 11.16 8.71 5.04
C LYS A 39 10.42 8.59 6.38
N TYR A 40 9.15 8.23 6.34
CA TYR A 40 8.27 8.17 7.52
C TYR A 40 8.08 6.75 8.05
N TYR A 41 8.09 5.76 7.16
CA TYR A 41 7.97 4.36 7.55
C TYR A 41 8.91 3.49 6.73
N LYS A 42 10.02 3.10 7.35
CA LYS A 42 11.01 2.23 6.73
C LYS A 42 10.47 0.80 6.64
N ILE A 43 10.29 0.33 5.41
CA ILE A 43 9.99 -1.08 5.14
C ILE A 43 11.25 -1.90 5.36
N GLU A 44 11.10 -3.09 5.95
CA GLU A 44 12.19 -4.05 6.05
C GLU A 44 12.69 -4.38 4.64
N ASP A 45 14.00 -4.37 4.42
CA ASP A 45 14.54 -4.70 3.11
C ASP A 45 14.39 -6.21 2.89
N PHE A 46 13.37 -6.57 2.10
CA PHE A 46 13.12 -7.95 1.74
C PHE A 46 13.97 -8.32 0.53
N SER A 47 14.81 -9.34 0.67
CA SER A 47 15.57 -9.92 -0.45
C SER A 47 14.68 -10.79 -1.35
N LYS A 48 13.55 -11.27 -0.84
CA LYS A 48 12.55 -12.08 -1.54
C LYS A 48 11.14 -11.53 -1.31
N ASN A 49 10.20 -11.95 -2.14
CA ASN A 49 8.80 -11.55 -1.97
C ASN A 49 8.27 -12.11 -0.63
N PRO A 50 7.62 -11.31 0.23
CA PRO A 50 6.98 -11.78 1.46
C PRO A 50 6.07 -13.01 1.27
N PHE A 51 5.40 -13.14 0.13
CA PHE A 51 4.59 -14.32 -0.20
C PHE A 51 5.42 -15.60 -0.34
N GLU A 52 6.59 -15.51 -0.99
CA GLU A 52 7.52 -16.62 -1.15
C GLU A 52 8.19 -16.96 0.18
N ASP A 53 8.61 -15.94 0.93
CA ASP A 53 9.26 -16.13 2.22
C ASP A 53 8.34 -16.81 3.25
N LEU A 54 7.04 -16.55 3.23
CA LEU A 54 6.07 -17.27 4.07
C LEU A 54 5.96 -18.76 3.75
N GLN A 55 6.35 -19.19 2.55
CA GLN A 55 6.40 -20.61 2.21
C GLN A 55 7.61 -21.32 2.87
N ASN A 56 8.62 -20.56 3.30
CA ASN A 56 9.77 -21.07 4.03
C ASN A 56 9.65 -20.75 5.54
N PRO A 57 9.29 -21.72 6.39
CA PRO A 57 9.31 -21.61 7.85
C PRO A 57 10.56 -21.00 8.49
N GLN A 58 11.70 -21.07 7.80
CA GLN A 58 13.00 -20.61 8.28
C GLN A 58 13.38 -19.22 7.75
N SER A 59 12.56 -18.61 6.89
CA SER A 59 12.81 -17.23 6.47
C SER A 59 12.65 -16.28 7.66
N GLN A 60 13.43 -15.19 7.66
CA GLN A 60 13.33 -14.16 8.70
C GLN A 60 11.91 -13.61 8.80
N TYR A 61 11.25 -13.41 7.66
CA TYR A 61 9.88 -12.90 7.62
C TYR A 61 8.88 -13.88 8.25
N ALA A 62 8.93 -15.18 7.90
CA ALA A 62 8.04 -16.18 8.51
C ALA A 62 8.28 -16.34 10.02
N GLN A 63 9.54 -16.28 10.46
CA GLN A 63 9.86 -16.29 11.89
C GLN A 63 9.33 -15.06 12.62
N ASN A 64 9.45 -13.86 12.02
CA ASN A 64 8.88 -12.64 12.58
C ASN A 64 7.36 -12.76 12.72
N ILE A 65 6.64 -13.21 11.68
CA ILE A 65 5.18 -13.40 11.75
C ILE A 65 4.80 -14.38 12.87
N ARG A 66 5.53 -15.49 13.04
CA ARG A 66 5.27 -16.44 14.13
C ARG A 66 5.38 -15.81 15.51
N LYS A 67 6.39 -14.94 15.72
CA LYS A 67 6.54 -14.21 16.98
C LYS A 67 5.30 -13.37 17.28
N PHE A 68 4.82 -12.59 16.31
CA PHE A 68 3.58 -11.79 16.47
C PHE A 68 2.32 -12.65 16.77
N LEU A 69 2.31 -13.93 16.38
CA LEU A 69 1.18 -14.84 16.61
C LEU A 69 1.31 -15.69 17.88
N ASP A 70 2.47 -15.68 18.54
CA ASP A 70 2.74 -16.49 19.74
C ASP A 70 2.67 -15.61 21.00
N PRO A 71 1.55 -15.58 21.73
CA PRO A 71 1.42 -14.75 22.93
C PRO A 71 2.35 -15.17 24.08
N LYS A 72 3.07 -16.29 23.96
CA LYS A 72 4.08 -16.70 24.94
C LYS A 72 5.47 -16.15 24.61
N TYR A 73 5.67 -15.65 23.40
CA TYR A 73 6.94 -15.10 22.96
C TYR A 73 7.32 -13.87 23.79
N GLN A 74 8.60 -13.74 24.14
CA GLN A 74 9.12 -12.60 24.89
C GLN A 74 10.00 -11.75 23.98
N TRP A 75 9.57 -10.52 23.72
CA TRP A 75 10.25 -9.59 22.83
C TRP A 75 11.63 -9.20 23.36
N GLN A 76 12.65 -9.33 22.50
CA GLN A 76 14.01 -8.87 22.81
C GLN A 76 14.14 -7.35 22.62
N ASP A 77 15.13 -6.72 23.26
CA ASP A 77 15.24 -5.25 23.25
C ASP A 77 15.48 -4.68 21.85
N GLU A 78 16.27 -5.36 21.01
CA GLU A 78 16.46 -4.94 19.61
C GLU A 78 15.15 -5.00 18.82
N GLU A 79 14.29 -5.98 19.13
CA GLU A 79 13.00 -6.16 18.46
C GLU A 79 11.98 -5.12 18.92
N LYS A 80 11.98 -4.76 20.22
CA LYS A 80 11.15 -3.66 20.74
C LYS A 80 11.48 -2.36 20.01
N ILE A 81 12.77 -2.09 19.75
CA ILE A 81 13.20 -0.92 18.98
C ILE A 81 12.75 -1.03 17.52
N LYS A 82 12.94 -2.20 16.90
CA LYS A 82 12.56 -2.47 15.50
C LYS A 82 11.05 -2.29 15.27
N PHE A 83 10.23 -2.79 16.19
CA PHE A 83 8.77 -2.86 16.04
C PHE A 83 8.01 -1.80 16.85
N LYS A 84 8.69 -0.80 17.40
CA LYS A 84 8.06 0.28 18.21
C LYS A 84 6.88 1.01 17.57
N ASN A 85 6.78 1.00 16.25
CA ASN A 85 5.72 1.65 15.48
C ASN A 85 4.62 0.68 15.01
N GLU A 86 4.76 -0.61 15.30
CA GLU A 86 3.75 -1.64 15.04
C GLU A 86 2.86 -1.70 16.28
N ILE A 87 1.87 -0.82 16.33
CA ILE A 87 0.95 -0.65 17.46
C ILE A 87 -0.49 -0.64 16.97
N LEU A 88 -1.42 -0.91 17.89
CA LEU A 88 -2.85 -0.72 17.62
C LEU A 88 -3.21 0.77 17.52
N PRO A 89 -4.23 1.12 16.72
CA PRO A 89 -4.93 2.39 16.80
C PRO A 89 -5.45 2.73 18.20
N ASP A 90 -5.68 4.02 18.45
CA ASP A 90 -6.10 4.52 19.76
C ASP A 90 -7.53 4.07 20.12
N LYS A 91 -7.70 3.45 21.29
CA LYS A 91 -8.99 2.99 21.84
C LYS A 91 -9.98 4.12 22.13
N THR A 92 -9.50 5.36 22.12
CA THR A 92 -10.34 6.56 22.18
C THR A 92 -11.28 6.61 20.98
N TYR A 93 -10.80 6.25 19.79
CA TYR A 93 -11.55 6.37 18.53
C TYR A 93 -12.03 5.05 17.95
N PHE A 94 -11.40 3.94 18.32
CA PHE A 94 -11.72 2.61 17.79
C PHE A 94 -12.27 1.69 18.87
N GLU A 95 -13.27 0.90 18.47
CA GLU A 95 -13.60 -0.33 19.17
C GLU A 95 -12.60 -1.40 18.73
N ILE A 96 -12.04 -2.13 19.70
CA ILE A 96 -11.07 -3.20 19.44
C ILE A 96 -11.62 -4.47 20.07
N ILE A 97 -11.96 -5.44 19.23
CA ILE A 97 -12.46 -6.73 19.69
C ILE A 97 -11.43 -7.82 19.40
N SER A 98 -11.33 -8.79 20.30
CA SER A 98 -10.62 -10.03 20.04
C SER A 98 -11.52 -10.94 19.22
N ALA A 99 -10.99 -11.44 18.11
CA ALA A 99 -11.69 -12.38 17.25
C ALA A 99 -10.77 -13.52 16.83
N GLN A 100 -11.37 -14.63 16.41
CA GLN A 100 -10.68 -15.78 15.87
C GLN A 100 -10.96 -15.87 14.36
N VAL A 101 -9.92 -16.12 13.57
CA VAL A 101 -10.06 -16.38 12.13
C VAL A 101 -10.70 -17.74 11.92
N GLU A 102 -11.88 -17.77 11.30
CA GLU A 102 -12.54 -19.03 10.92
C GLU A 102 -12.16 -19.42 9.50
N LYS A 103 -12.26 -18.49 8.54
CA LYS A 103 -11.98 -18.80 7.13
C LYS A 103 -11.73 -17.54 6.30
N TRP A 104 -10.77 -17.58 5.39
CA TRP A 104 -10.62 -16.57 4.34
C TRP A 104 -11.47 -16.92 3.12
N THR A 105 -12.25 -15.96 2.66
CA THR A 105 -12.98 -16.07 1.39
C THR A 105 -12.05 -15.76 0.23
N ASP A 106 -11.37 -14.61 0.32
CA ASP A 106 -10.35 -14.08 -0.59
C ASP A 106 -9.27 -13.33 0.24
N GLY A 107 -8.56 -12.36 -0.35
CA GLY A 107 -7.48 -11.65 0.35
C GLY A 107 -7.92 -10.46 1.21
N ASP A 108 -9.16 -9.96 1.10
CA ASP A 108 -9.69 -8.86 1.93
C ASP A 108 -11.03 -9.18 2.60
N THR A 109 -11.56 -10.40 2.41
CA THR A 109 -12.79 -10.88 3.02
C THR A 109 -12.53 -12.14 3.86
N VAL A 110 -12.95 -12.09 5.13
CA VAL A 110 -12.71 -13.16 6.12
C VAL A 110 -13.93 -13.37 7.01
N THR A 111 -14.22 -14.61 7.35
CA THR A 111 -15.17 -14.99 8.40
C THR A 111 -14.45 -15.05 9.73
N LEU A 112 -14.98 -14.36 10.73
CA LEU A 112 -14.44 -14.24 12.07
C LEU A 112 -15.44 -14.74 13.11
N LYS A 113 -14.92 -15.28 14.20
CA LYS A 113 -15.67 -15.56 15.43
C LYS A 113 -15.31 -14.52 16.49
N ALA A 114 -16.30 -13.75 16.96
CA ALA A 114 -16.09 -12.81 18.06
C ALA A 114 -15.83 -13.58 19.37
N LEU A 115 -14.82 -13.15 20.15
CA LEU A 115 -14.47 -13.79 21.43
C LEU A 115 -14.90 -12.98 22.64
N ASN A 116 -15.09 -11.67 22.48
CA ASN A 116 -15.37 -10.74 23.58
C ASN A 116 -16.19 -9.51 23.14
N SER A 117 -17.20 -9.69 22.29
CA SER A 117 -18.02 -8.57 21.79
C SER A 117 -19.50 -8.90 21.78
N ASP A 118 -20.30 -8.02 22.38
CA ASP A 118 -21.77 -8.03 22.27
C ASP A 118 -22.26 -7.14 21.12
N LYS A 119 -21.35 -6.38 20.48
CA LYS A 119 -21.67 -5.44 19.38
C LYS A 119 -21.70 -6.11 18.01
N LEU A 120 -21.08 -7.28 17.88
CA LEU A 120 -21.05 -8.05 16.63
C LEU A 120 -21.69 -9.43 16.85
N PRO A 121 -22.25 -10.05 15.80
CA PRO A 121 -22.70 -11.43 15.87
C PRO A 121 -21.56 -12.38 16.28
N PRO A 122 -21.86 -13.53 16.92
CA PRO A 122 -20.84 -14.49 17.32
C PRO A 122 -19.94 -14.96 16.16
N ILE A 123 -20.51 -15.08 14.97
CA ILE A 123 -19.80 -15.34 13.72
C ILE A 123 -20.24 -14.29 12.71
N PHE A 124 -19.28 -13.64 12.04
CA PHE A 124 -19.56 -12.58 11.09
C PHE A 124 -18.55 -12.56 9.95
N ASN A 125 -18.96 -12.04 8.80
CA ASN A 125 -18.05 -11.77 7.69
C ASN A 125 -17.52 -10.34 7.80
N ALA A 126 -16.21 -10.18 7.62
CA ALA A 126 -15.53 -8.90 7.62
C ALA A 126 -14.93 -8.62 6.23
N ARG A 127 -15.03 -7.37 5.79
CA ARG A 127 -14.28 -6.80 4.66
C ARG A 127 -13.25 -5.80 5.20
N LEU A 128 -12.03 -5.87 4.69
CA LEU A 128 -10.97 -4.96 5.10
C LEU A 128 -11.08 -3.62 4.37
N GLU A 129 -11.17 -2.53 5.13
CA GLU A 129 -11.54 -1.20 4.62
C GLU A 129 -10.46 -0.51 3.77
N SER A 130 -9.20 -0.81 4.05
CA SER A 130 -8.05 -0.05 3.53
C SER A 130 -7.31 -0.73 2.38
N ILE A 131 -7.81 -1.86 1.91
CA ILE A 131 -7.26 -2.59 0.77
C ILE A 131 -8.39 -3.11 -0.11
N ASP A 132 -8.02 -3.47 -1.33
CA ASP A 132 -8.84 -4.27 -2.23
C ASP A 132 -7.97 -5.41 -2.78
N THR A 133 -8.56 -6.59 -2.98
CA THR A 133 -7.89 -7.75 -3.59
C THR A 133 -8.67 -8.28 -4.80
N PRO A 134 -8.01 -8.97 -5.73
CA PRO A 134 -8.73 -9.62 -6.83
C PRO A 134 -9.69 -10.68 -6.29
N GLU A 135 -10.87 -10.80 -6.89
CA GLU A 135 -11.94 -11.65 -6.37
C GLU A 135 -11.79 -13.09 -6.84
N VAL A 136 -11.90 -14.06 -5.91
CA VAL A 136 -11.81 -15.50 -6.24
C VAL A 136 -13.00 -16.00 -7.07
N GLY A 137 -14.11 -15.27 -7.06
CA GLY A 137 -15.30 -15.56 -7.85
C GLY A 137 -16.40 -14.54 -7.60
N LYS A 138 -17.47 -14.65 -8.38
CA LYS A 138 -18.67 -13.83 -8.25
C LYS A 138 -19.91 -14.66 -8.49
N LYS A 139 -21.05 -14.23 -7.95
CA LYS A 139 -22.35 -14.76 -8.40
C LYS A 139 -22.71 -14.16 -9.76
N ASP A 140 -23.23 -14.97 -10.67
CA ASP A 140 -23.83 -14.48 -11.90
C ASP A 140 -25.23 -13.89 -11.66
N GLY A 141 -25.87 -13.38 -12.72
CA GLY A 141 -27.22 -12.79 -12.63
C GLY A 141 -28.30 -13.79 -12.20
N GLN A 142 -27.99 -15.09 -12.21
CA GLN A 142 -28.85 -16.19 -11.78
C GLN A 142 -28.51 -16.67 -10.36
N GLY A 143 -27.53 -16.04 -9.70
CA GLY A 143 -27.10 -16.35 -8.35
C GLY A 143 -26.12 -17.53 -8.23
N ASN A 144 -25.70 -18.14 -9.36
CA ASN A 144 -24.73 -19.23 -9.34
C ASN A 144 -23.31 -18.69 -9.15
N TYR A 145 -22.52 -19.38 -8.33
CA TYR A 145 -21.13 -19.00 -8.11
C TYR A 145 -20.26 -19.36 -9.31
N GLN A 146 -19.58 -18.37 -9.88
CA GLN A 146 -18.60 -18.52 -10.95
C GLN A 146 -17.21 -18.15 -10.45
N LYS A 147 -16.28 -19.10 -10.54
CA LYS A 147 -14.87 -18.86 -10.21
C LYS A 147 -14.25 -17.90 -11.22
N THR A 148 -13.49 -16.92 -10.72
CA THR A 148 -12.73 -16.00 -11.58
C THR A 148 -11.60 -16.76 -12.28
N LYS A 149 -11.41 -16.50 -13.58
CA LYS A 149 -10.41 -17.18 -14.43
C LYS A 149 -9.32 -16.21 -14.91
N GLY A 150 -8.24 -16.76 -15.46
CA GLY A 150 -7.12 -15.99 -15.99
C GLY A 150 -6.30 -15.31 -14.89
N LEU A 151 -5.65 -14.19 -15.23
CA LEU A 151 -4.71 -13.49 -14.36
C LEU A 151 -5.38 -13.00 -13.05
N GLU A 152 -6.62 -12.51 -13.13
CA GLU A 152 -7.38 -12.10 -11.95
C GLU A 152 -7.54 -13.26 -10.95
N GLY A 153 -7.95 -14.44 -11.46
CA GLY A 153 -8.15 -15.63 -10.63
C GLY A 153 -6.84 -16.18 -10.04
N GLU A 154 -5.72 -16.10 -10.77
CA GLU A 154 -4.40 -16.49 -10.26
C GLU A 154 -4.00 -15.64 -9.05
N TYR A 155 -4.07 -14.32 -9.21
CA TYR A 155 -3.70 -13.41 -8.13
C TYR A 155 -4.70 -13.39 -6.98
N ALA A 156 -5.99 -13.58 -7.24
CA ALA A 156 -7.00 -13.78 -6.19
C ALA A 156 -6.63 -14.99 -5.31
N GLN A 157 -6.20 -16.10 -5.93
CA GLN A 157 -5.77 -17.28 -5.20
C GLN A 157 -4.45 -17.05 -4.45
N LYS A 158 -3.48 -16.32 -5.04
CA LYS A 158 -2.24 -15.94 -4.33
C LYS A 158 -2.54 -15.08 -3.10
N ALA A 159 -3.41 -14.07 -3.23
CA ALA A 159 -3.84 -13.20 -2.14
C ALA A 159 -4.52 -13.99 -1.01
N LYS A 160 -5.45 -14.88 -1.36
CA LYS A 160 -6.08 -15.80 -0.40
C LYS A 160 -5.06 -16.70 0.29
N ASN A 161 -4.17 -17.33 -0.46
CA ASN A 161 -3.14 -18.21 0.09
C ASN A 161 -2.21 -17.45 1.04
N PHE A 162 -1.84 -16.21 0.70
CA PHE A 162 -1.09 -15.33 1.59
C PHE A 162 -1.86 -15.10 2.89
N ALA A 163 -3.15 -14.78 2.81
CA ALA A 163 -4.03 -14.57 3.95
C ALA A 163 -4.09 -15.77 4.89
N GLU A 164 -4.30 -16.97 4.32
CA GLU A 164 -4.35 -18.23 5.06
C GLU A 164 -3.00 -18.63 5.68
N LYS A 165 -1.88 -18.17 5.10
CA LYS A 165 -0.53 -18.45 5.64
C LYS A 165 -0.12 -17.47 6.73
N ILE A 166 -0.39 -16.18 6.56
CA ILE A 166 -0.04 -15.16 7.55
C ILE A 166 -0.98 -15.21 8.76
N LEU A 167 -2.26 -15.49 8.53
CA LEU A 167 -3.30 -15.61 9.56
C LEU A 167 -4.09 -16.90 9.35
N PRO A 168 -3.52 -18.05 9.74
CA PRO A 168 -4.20 -19.34 9.59
C PRO A 168 -5.50 -19.44 10.38
N ASN A 169 -6.31 -20.45 10.03
CA ASN A 169 -7.49 -20.81 10.80
C ASN A 169 -7.13 -20.92 12.30
N LYS A 170 -8.01 -20.38 13.14
CA LYS A 170 -7.86 -20.24 14.61
C LYS A 170 -6.85 -19.20 15.08
N SER A 171 -6.22 -18.42 14.21
CA SER A 171 -5.43 -17.25 14.65
C SER A 171 -6.30 -16.28 15.43
N ILE A 172 -5.81 -15.85 16.60
CA ILE A 172 -6.43 -14.79 17.40
C ILE A 172 -5.93 -13.46 16.88
N ILE A 173 -6.87 -12.57 16.58
CA ILE A 173 -6.60 -11.24 16.00
C ILE A 173 -7.38 -10.17 16.76
N SER A 174 -6.95 -8.93 16.58
CA SER A 174 -7.71 -7.74 16.94
C SER A 174 -8.46 -7.24 15.71
N PHE A 175 -9.79 -7.27 15.74
CA PHE A 175 -10.64 -6.65 14.71
C PHE A 175 -11.06 -5.25 15.20
N LEU A 176 -10.80 -4.25 14.37
CA LEU A 176 -11.01 -2.85 14.69
C LEU A 176 -12.03 -2.22 13.78
N PHE A 177 -12.89 -1.40 14.35
CA PHE A 177 -13.86 -0.56 13.64
C PHE A 177 -14.10 0.73 14.43
N PRO A 178 -14.66 1.79 13.81
CA PRO A 178 -14.93 3.04 14.49
C PRO A 178 -15.79 2.83 15.74
N LYS A 179 -15.50 3.56 16.82
CA LYS A 179 -16.23 3.43 18.10
C LYS A 179 -17.73 3.75 17.99
N THR A 180 -18.10 4.52 16.97
CA THR A 180 -19.48 4.81 16.59
C THR A 180 -20.24 3.58 16.08
N GLY A 181 -19.55 2.50 15.74
CA GLY A 181 -20.11 1.23 15.27
C GLY A 181 -19.44 0.73 14.01
N ALA A 182 -19.54 -0.58 13.78
CA ALA A 182 -19.01 -1.21 12.57
C ALA A 182 -19.93 -0.88 11.37
N ALA A 183 -19.38 -0.21 10.37
CA ALA A 183 -20.07 0.01 9.11
C ALA A 183 -20.36 -1.32 8.40
N ARG A 184 -21.34 -1.33 7.51
CA ARG A 184 -21.71 -2.52 6.72
C ARG A 184 -21.53 -2.26 5.22
N SER A 185 -21.06 -3.29 4.53
CA SER A 185 -20.99 -3.37 3.07
C SER A 185 -21.66 -4.68 2.65
N TYR A 186 -22.95 -4.61 2.30
CA TYR A 186 -23.83 -5.77 2.14
C TYR A 186 -23.94 -6.59 3.44
N ASP A 187 -23.61 -7.88 3.40
CA ASP A 187 -23.62 -8.80 4.54
C ASP A 187 -22.33 -8.76 5.38
N ARG A 188 -21.36 -7.91 5.01
CA ARG A 188 -20.04 -7.83 5.64
C ARG A 188 -19.92 -6.61 6.54
N TYR A 189 -19.26 -6.78 7.68
CA TYR A 189 -18.80 -5.68 8.52
C TYR A 189 -17.49 -5.13 7.98
N VAL A 190 -17.34 -3.81 7.99
CA VAL A 190 -16.13 -3.14 7.50
C VAL A 190 -15.22 -2.81 8.67
N GLY A 191 -13.93 -3.13 8.54
CA GLY A 191 -12.96 -2.84 9.58
C GLY A 191 -11.53 -3.15 9.17
N SER A 192 -10.66 -3.33 10.16
CA SER A 192 -9.25 -3.67 9.97
C SER A 192 -8.80 -4.76 10.92
N ILE A 193 -7.86 -5.59 10.45
CA ILE A 193 -7.29 -6.69 11.21
C ILE A 193 -5.86 -6.35 11.62
N TYR A 194 -5.61 -6.49 12.92
CA TYR A 194 -4.29 -6.44 13.52
C TYR A 194 -4.00 -7.75 14.23
N PHE A 195 -2.73 -8.17 14.25
CA PHE A 195 -2.28 -9.37 14.94
C PHE A 195 -0.95 -9.09 15.66
N GLY A 196 -0.79 -9.64 16.85
CA GLY A 196 0.27 -9.23 17.77
C GLY A 196 -0.10 -9.42 19.24
N HIS A 197 0.84 -9.09 20.11
CA HIS A 197 0.69 -9.12 21.57
C HIS A 197 1.67 -8.13 22.22
N ASP A 198 1.48 -7.86 23.51
CA ASP A 198 2.37 -7.04 24.35
C ASP A 198 2.73 -5.66 23.79
N GLY A 199 1.75 -5.03 23.13
CA GLY A 199 1.91 -3.70 22.54
C GLY A 199 2.46 -3.70 21.11
N PHE A 200 2.89 -4.84 20.58
CA PHE A 200 3.43 -4.98 19.23
C PHE A 200 2.42 -5.65 18.30
N PHE A 201 1.85 -4.89 17.37
CA PHE A 201 0.78 -5.32 16.48
C PHE A 201 1.02 -4.90 15.02
N LYS A 202 0.99 -5.90 14.14
CA LYS A 202 1.03 -5.70 12.69
C LYS A 202 -0.37 -5.53 12.13
N ASN A 203 -0.48 -4.68 11.11
CA ASN A 203 -1.71 -4.55 10.34
C ASN A 203 -1.66 -5.48 9.12
N TYR A 204 -2.63 -6.37 8.97
CA TYR A 204 -2.68 -7.33 7.87
C TYR A 204 -2.68 -6.64 6.49
N ALA A 205 -3.45 -5.55 6.35
CA ALA A 205 -3.58 -4.81 5.11
C ALA A 205 -2.23 -4.24 4.63
N VAL A 206 -1.37 -3.79 5.56
CA VAL A 206 -0.01 -3.39 5.24
C VAL A 206 0.82 -4.59 4.75
N GLU A 207 0.73 -5.75 5.41
CA GLU A 207 1.54 -6.93 5.04
C GLU A 207 1.18 -7.51 3.67
N ILE A 208 -0.10 -7.54 3.29
CA ILE A 208 -0.51 -8.00 1.94
C ILE A 208 -0.12 -7.00 0.84
N VAL A 209 -0.11 -5.69 1.12
CA VAL A 209 0.41 -4.68 0.18
C VAL A 209 1.92 -4.82 0.02
N LYS A 210 2.68 -5.13 1.09
CA LYS A 210 4.13 -5.42 0.98
C LYS A 210 4.41 -6.59 0.04
N ALA A 211 3.55 -7.60 0.02
CA ALA A 211 3.64 -8.76 -0.88
C ALA A 211 3.24 -8.43 -2.33
N GLY A 212 2.72 -7.24 -2.61
CA GLY A 212 2.21 -6.86 -3.94
C GLY A 212 0.95 -7.63 -4.34
N LEU A 213 0.15 -8.10 -3.37
CA LEU A 213 -1.05 -8.93 -3.60
C LEU A 213 -2.37 -8.20 -3.28
N ALA A 214 -2.29 -6.94 -2.90
CA ALA A 214 -3.43 -6.06 -2.69
C ALA A 214 -3.09 -4.63 -3.13
N ILE A 215 -4.12 -3.86 -3.46
CA ILE A 215 -3.99 -2.42 -3.72
C ILE A 215 -4.55 -1.67 -2.51
N PRO A 216 -3.82 -0.68 -1.95
CA PRO A 216 -4.37 0.14 -0.89
C PRO A 216 -5.43 1.09 -1.45
N ILE A 217 -6.48 1.35 -0.67
CA ILE A 217 -7.60 2.21 -1.06
C ILE A 217 -7.89 3.26 0.01
N LEU A 218 -8.44 4.41 -0.40
CA LEU A 218 -8.90 5.49 0.48
C LEU A 218 -10.38 5.77 0.25
N GLN A 219 -11.25 5.01 0.92
CA GLN A 219 -12.70 5.20 0.76
C GLN A 219 -13.17 6.56 1.30
N SER A 220 -12.52 7.06 2.36
CA SER A 220 -12.85 8.35 3.00
C SER A 220 -12.08 9.54 2.40
N GLY A 221 -11.31 9.34 1.34
CA GLY A 221 -10.46 10.38 0.72
C GLY A 221 -9.23 10.77 1.57
N LEU A 222 -8.44 11.71 1.05
CA LEU A 222 -7.14 12.10 1.62
C LEU A 222 -7.24 12.80 2.98
N ALA A 223 -8.32 13.54 3.24
CA ALA A 223 -8.52 14.22 4.52
C ALA A 223 -8.54 13.25 5.72
N ALA A 224 -8.91 12.00 5.49
CA ALA A 224 -8.95 10.96 6.50
C ALA A 224 -7.56 10.60 7.07
N ILE A 225 -6.47 10.91 6.35
CA ILE A 225 -5.09 10.66 6.79
C ILE A 225 -4.73 11.48 8.03
N ASN A 226 -5.32 12.67 8.18
CA ASN A 226 -5.09 13.56 9.31
C ASN A 226 -6.21 13.49 10.36
N ASN A 227 -7.15 12.56 10.20
CA ASN A 227 -8.21 12.32 11.15
C ASN A 227 -7.90 11.07 12.00
N GLU A 228 -7.59 11.27 13.28
CA GLU A 228 -7.27 10.18 14.22
C GLU A 228 -8.43 9.21 14.46
N SER A 229 -9.66 9.57 14.09
CA SER A 229 -10.80 8.65 14.12
C SER A 229 -10.92 7.76 12.88
N SER A 230 -10.03 7.93 11.90
CA SER A 230 -10.01 7.13 10.67
C SER A 230 -8.84 6.15 10.68
N ILE A 231 -9.08 4.94 10.22
CA ILE A 231 -8.00 3.94 10.15
C ILE A 231 -6.86 4.40 9.24
N TYR A 232 -7.17 5.22 8.24
CA TYR A 232 -6.23 5.77 7.27
C TYR A 232 -5.12 6.60 7.92
N SER A 233 -5.37 7.27 9.05
CA SER A 233 -4.32 8.00 9.78
C SER A 233 -3.24 7.10 10.36
N TYR A 234 -3.53 5.81 10.54
CA TYR A 234 -2.61 4.82 11.11
C TYR A 234 -1.92 3.96 10.04
N VAL A 235 -2.61 3.69 8.92
CA VAL A 235 -2.13 2.69 7.94
C VAL A 235 -1.66 3.30 6.63
N SER A 236 -2.18 4.45 6.19
CA SER A 236 -1.97 4.89 4.80
C SER A 236 -0.52 5.20 4.47
N ILE A 237 0.24 5.84 5.37
CA ILE A 237 1.67 6.09 5.13
C ILE A 237 2.49 4.80 5.09
N LYS A 238 2.12 3.78 5.90
CA LYS A 238 2.73 2.45 5.87
C LYS A 238 2.42 1.72 4.56
N GLN A 239 1.18 1.83 4.09
CA GLN A 239 0.74 1.25 2.83
C GLN A 239 1.38 1.93 1.62
N ALA A 240 1.56 3.25 1.63
CA ALA A 240 2.29 3.97 0.59
C ALA A 240 3.74 3.46 0.48
N ALA A 241 4.45 3.35 1.62
CA ALA A 241 5.80 2.81 1.67
C ALA A 241 5.85 1.34 1.20
N ALA A 242 4.88 0.52 1.61
CA ALA A 242 4.76 -0.87 1.17
C ALA A 242 4.49 -1.01 -0.33
N LEU A 243 3.64 -0.14 -0.89
CA LEU A 243 3.33 -0.09 -2.31
C LEU A 243 4.56 0.31 -3.13
N GLU A 244 5.25 1.39 -2.76
CA GLU A 244 6.51 1.81 -3.38
C GLU A 244 7.53 0.67 -3.38
N ASN A 245 7.72 0.00 -2.24
CA ASN A 245 8.65 -1.11 -2.13
C ASN A 245 8.28 -2.30 -3.03
N SER A 246 7.00 -2.71 -3.03
CA SER A 246 6.54 -3.83 -3.87
C SER A 246 6.66 -3.55 -5.36
N ILE A 247 6.44 -2.31 -5.81
CA ILE A 247 6.67 -1.89 -7.21
C ILE A 247 8.16 -1.96 -7.54
N ASN A 248 9.01 -1.34 -6.73
CA ASN A 248 10.46 -1.27 -6.97
C ASN A 248 11.12 -2.64 -6.99
N LYS A 249 10.69 -3.54 -6.09
CA LYS A 249 11.20 -4.91 -5.99
C LYS A 249 10.48 -5.89 -6.92
N LYS A 250 9.47 -5.43 -7.66
CA LYS A 250 8.65 -6.23 -8.58
C LYS A 250 8.01 -7.44 -7.90
N PHE A 251 7.35 -7.23 -6.76
CA PHE A 251 6.64 -8.29 -6.05
C PHE A 251 5.17 -8.40 -6.48
N GLY A 252 4.63 -9.61 -6.46
CA GLY A 252 3.21 -9.88 -6.71
C GLY A 252 2.76 -9.39 -8.09
N PHE A 253 1.77 -8.50 -8.15
CA PHE A 253 1.28 -7.92 -9.41
C PHE A 253 2.40 -7.36 -10.30
N TYR A 254 3.51 -6.93 -9.69
CA TYR A 254 4.56 -6.17 -10.33
C TYR A 254 5.70 -7.02 -10.90
N GLU A 255 5.67 -8.35 -10.73
CA GLU A 255 6.72 -9.30 -11.15
C GLU A 255 7.18 -9.09 -12.59
N ASN A 256 6.24 -8.79 -13.49
CA ASN A 256 6.50 -8.67 -14.93
C ASN A 256 6.55 -7.21 -15.42
N LEU A 257 6.74 -6.22 -14.54
CA LEU A 257 6.88 -4.82 -14.95
C LEU A 257 8.15 -4.63 -15.81
N LYS A 258 7.96 -4.02 -16.98
CA LYS A 258 9.06 -3.63 -17.88
C LYS A 258 9.80 -2.39 -17.38
N ASP A 259 9.05 -1.45 -16.84
CA ASP A 259 9.54 -0.23 -16.21
C ASP A 259 8.61 0.15 -15.04
N THR A 260 9.01 1.18 -14.31
CA THR A 260 8.26 1.70 -13.15
C THR A 260 7.46 2.96 -13.52
N LYS A 261 7.13 3.17 -14.80
CA LYS A 261 6.28 4.31 -15.18
C LYS A 261 4.88 4.09 -14.65
N PHE A 262 4.24 5.15 -14.16
CA PHE A 262 2.88 5.09 -13.61
C PHE A 262 1.86 4.45 -14.57
N VAL A 263 1.93 4.76 -15.87
CA VAL A 263 1.06 4.14 -16.89
C VAL A 263 1.27 2.63 -16.98
N THR A 264 2.52 2.15 -16.93
CA THR A 264 2.84 0.71 -16.94
C THR A 264 2.29 0.02 -15.70
N ILE A 265 2.48 0.63 -14.52
CA ILE A 265 1.98 0.12 -13.23
C ILE A 265 0.45 0.02 -13.26
N THR A 266 -0.25 1.09 -13.64
CA THR A 266 -1.72 1.09 -13.69
C THR A 266 -2.27 0.11 -14.72
N ASN A 267 -1.63 -0.05 -15.88
CA ASN A 267 -2.03 -1.04 -16.88
C ASN A 267 -1.86 -2.48 -16.37
N MET A 268 -0.76 -2.75 -15.64
CA MET A 268 -0.55 -4.05 -15.00
C MET A 268 -1.67 -4.36 -14.01
N ILE A 269 -1.99 -3.43 -13.11
CA ILE A 269 -3.04 -3.63 -12.11
C ILE A 269 -4.42 -3.78 -12.78
N LYS A 270 -4.75 -2.94 -13.76
CA LYS A 270 -6.00 -3.06 -14.54
C LYS A 270 -6.11 -4.42 -15.27
N SER A 271 -4.98 -5.01 -15.67
CA SER A 271 -4.99 -6.34 -16.29
C SER A 271 -5.34 -7.47 -15.31
N VAL A 272 -5.10 -7.25 -14.02
CA VAL A 272 -5.51 -8.13 -12.92
C VAL A 272 -6.96 -7.85 -12.53
N TYR A 273 -7.35 -6.61 -12.25
CA TYR A 273 -8.68 -6.25 -11.72
C TYR A 273 -9.74 -6.07 -12.82
N LYS A 274 -9.99 -7.10 -13.63
CA LYS A 274 -10.93 -6.99 -14.78
C LYS A 274 -12.40 -6.95 -14.37
N THR A 275 -12.76 -7.63 -13.29
CA THR A 275 -14.18 -7.81 -12.93
C THR A 275 -14.81 -6.55 -12.34
N ARG A 276 -14.11 -5.84 -11.44
CA ARG A 276 -14.64 -4.68 -10.71
C ARG A 276 -13.93 -3.37 -11.03
N GLY A 277 -12.85 -3.43 -11.82
CA GLY A 277 -11.92 -2.31 -11.96
C GLY A 277 -11.03 -2.17 -10.72
N VAL A 278 -10.13 -1.20 -10.78
CA VAL A 278 -9.19 -0.88 -9.70
C VAL A 278 -9.45 0.53 -9.18
N GLY A 279 -9.31 0.72 -7.87
CA GLY A 279 -9.25 2.04 -7.25
C GLY A 279 -8.05 2.89 -7.71
N ALA A 280 -8.10 4.16 -7.37
CA ALA A 280 -7.06 5.16 -7.68
C ALA A 280 -5.79 4.94 -6.83
N ILE A 281 -4.74 4.38 -7.44
CA ILE A 281 -3.46 4.08 -6.75
C ILE A 281 -2.52 5.29 -6.71
N ASP A 282 -2.74 6.28 -7.56
CA ASP A 282 -1.99 7.54 -7.62
C ASP A 282 -2.03 8.29 -6.28
N ASN A 283 -3.11 8.13 -5.50
CA ASN A 283 -3.16 8.69 -4.16
C ASN A 283 -2.06 8.15 -3.23
N PHE A 284 -1.47 6.98 -3.52
CA PHE A 284 -0.44 6.34 -2.68
C PHE A 284 0.98 6.46 -3.24
N LEU A 285 1.17 7.16 -4.36
CA LEU A 285 2.47 7.31 -5.02
C LEU A 285 2.81 8.79 -5.16
N VAL A 286 4.09 9.16 -5.08
CA VAL A 286 4.54 10.52 -5.39
C VAL A 286 4.86 10.62 -6.88
N LEU A 287 4.05 11.35 -7.63
CA LEU A 287 4.15 11.48 -9.09
C LEU A 287 4.66 12.87 -9.53
N GLY A 288 5.32 13.59 -8.63
CA GLY A 288 5.76 14.96 -8.84
C GLY A 288 4.58 15.93 -8.93
N ASP A 289 4.67 16.92 -9.81
CA ASP A 289 3.64 17.96 -9.95
C ASP A 289 2.26 17.40 -10.39
N ILE A 290 2.22 16.20 -10.96
CA ILE A 290 0.99 15.54 -11.44
C ILE A 290 -0.03 15.37 -10.31
N ASN A 291 0.43 15.00 -9.11
CA ASN A 291 -0.43 14.73 -7.96
C ASN A 291 0.07 15.37 -6.67
N LYS A 292 0.79 16.50 -6.80
CA LYS A 292 1.13 17.35 -5.67
C LYS A 292 -0.14 17.74 -4.91
N ASP A 293 -0.08 17.65 -3.58
CA ASP A 293 -1.18 17.88 -2.63
C ASP A 293 -2.37 16.91 -2.79
N LYS A 294 -2.20 15.87 -3.62
CA LYS A 294 -3.22 14.85 -3.95
C LYS A 294 -2.74 13.44 -3.68
N ASN A 295 -1.75 13.29 -2.80
CA ASN A 295 -1.23 11.99 -2.41
C ASN A 295 -1.06 11.88 -0.88
N VAL A 296 -0.91 10.65 -0.41
CA VAL A 296 -0.83 10.30 1.00
C VAL A 296 0.36 10.95 1.68
N PHE A 297 1.49 11.05 0.97
CA PHE A 297 2.71 11.62 1.52
C PHE A 297 2.51 13.11 1.84
N ASP A 298 2.05 13.91 0.88
CA ASP A 298 1.85 15.34 1.07
C ASP A 298 0.84 15.63 2.19
N TRP A 299 -0.27 14.88 2.23
CA TRP A 299 -1.26 15.01 3.29
C TRP A 299 -0.72 14.63 4.67
N TYR A 300 0.11 13.59 4.74
CA TYR A 300 0.78 13.20 5.97
C TYR A 300 1.78 14.26 6.43
N GLU A 301 2.60 14.80 5.52
CA GLU A 301 3.53 15.90 5.82
C GLU A 301 2.80 17.14 6.35
N PHE A 302 1.70 17.52 5.68
CA PHE A 302 0.85 18.61 6.12
C PHE A 302 0.33 18.39 7.55
N GLY A 303 -0.16 17.19 7.86
CA GLY A 303 -0.62 16.85 9.21
C GLY A 303 0.48 16.95 10.27
N LEU A 304 1.69 16.50 9.96
CA LEU A 304 2.85 16.66 10.85
C LEU A 304 3.20 18.13 11.09
N GLU A 305 3.14 18.96 10.06
CA GLU A 305 3.41 20.40 10.17
C GLU A 305 2.40 21.10 11.09
N GLN A 306 1.11 20.82 10.93
CA GLN A 306 0.06 21.37 11.79
C GLN A 306 0.28 20.98 13.26
N LYS A 307 0.62 19.71 13.52
CA LYS A 307 0.94 19.23 14.88
C LYS A 307 2.17 19.92 15.48
N ARG A 308 3.19 20.26 14.67
CA ARG A 308 4.37 21.01 15.13
C ARG A 308 4.02 22.45 15.50
N LYS A 309 3.24 23.14 14.66
CA LYS A 309 2.78 24.52 14.90
C LYS A 309 1.99 24.63 16.22
N GLN A 310 1.03 23.73 16.42
CA GLN A 310 0.22 23.69 17.65
C GLN A 310 1.08 23.48 18.91
N LYS A 311 2.10 22.62 18.85
CA LYS A 311 3.02 22.41 19.98
C LYS A 311 3.85 23.66 20.31
N HIS A 312 4.26 24.43 19.29
CA HIS A 312 4.98 25.67 19.48
C HIS A 312 4.10 26.75 20.13
N GLU A 313 2.85 26.88 19.70
CA GLU A 313 1.88 27.83 20.28
C GLU A 313 1.64 27.56 21.77
N ILE A 314 1.35 26.30 22.13
CA ILE A 314 1.14 25.88 23.53
C ILE A 314 2.37 26.17 24.41
N ARG A 315 3.59 26.00 23.86
CA ARG A 315 4.83 26.30 24.60
C ARG A 315 5.00 27.80 24.84
N ASN A 316 4.67 28.63 23.86
CA ASN A 316 4.77 30.08 23.97
C ASN A 316 3.75 30.64 24.98
N GLU A 317 2.51 30.16 24.97
CA GLU A 317 1.49 30.56 25.95
C GLU A 317 1.89 30.22 27.40
N LYS A 318 2.53 29.07 27.62
CA LYS A 318 3.03 28.69 28.95
C LYS A 318 4.21 29.55 29.43
N ASN A 319 5.00 30.10 28.52
CA ASN A 319 6.12 30.98 28.87
C ASN A 319 5.68 32.42 29.15
N VAL A 320 4.60 32.89 28.54
CA VAL A 320 4.03 34.23 28.80
C VAL A 320 3.31 34.30 30.15
N ARG A 321 2.84 33.15 30.67
CA ARG A 321 2.11 33.05 31.95
C ARG A 321 3.01 32.79 33.18
N LYS A 322 4.34 32.80 33.02
CA LYS A 322 5.31 32.65 34.11
C LYS A 322 5.99 33.99 34.38
#